data_AF-A0A954B3V9-F1
#
_entry.id   AF-A0A954B3V9-F1
#
_cell.length_a   1.000
_cell.length_b   1.000
_cell.length_c   1.000
_cell.angle_alpha   90.00
_cell.angle_beta   90.00
_cell.angle_gamma   90.00
#
_symmetry.space_group_name_H-M   'P 1'
#
loop_
_entity.id
_entity.type
_entity.pdbx_description
1 polymer ?
#
loop_
_entity_poly.entity_id
_entity_poly.type
_entity_poly.pdbx_seq_one_letter_code
_entity_poly.pdbx_strand_id
1 'polypeptide(L)'
;FVTGIHERKRAMTIIQSVVTLGRGLGMEIVAEGVETEAEASVMRLVGVTELQGFFFSRAVPADRVAELRGAFERPKTETTPATVADLRAKRLS
;
A
#
# COMPACT_ATOMS: atom_id res chain seq x y z
N PHE A 1 -9.77 5.76 -5.14
CA PHE A 1 -9.89 4.95 -6.36
C PHE A 1 -8.64 5.10 -7.23
N VAL A 2 -7.97 3.98 -7.56
CA VAL A 2 -6.68 3.92 -8.28
C VAL A 2 -6.75 3.21 -9.64
N THR A 3 -7.95 2.98 -10.16
CA THR A 3 -8.20 2.35 -11.46
C THR A 3 -7.39 3.01 -12.58
N GLY A 4 -6.64 2.23 -13.35
CA GLY A 4 -5.80 2.66 -14.49
C GLY A 4 -4.73 3.70 -14.12
N ILE A 5 -4.31 3.78 -12.85
CA ILE A 5 -3.40 4.86 -12.42
C ILE A 5 -1.95 4.66 -12.89
N HIS A 6 -1.55 3.41 -13.09
CA HIS A 6 -0.20 3.01 -13.51
C HIS A 6 0.12 3.46 -14.95
N GLU A 7 -0.88 3.78 -15.77
CA GLU A 7 -0.72 4.29 -17.13
C GLU A 7 -0.61 5.83 -17.18
N ARG A 8 -0.88 6.52 -16.08
CA ARG A 8 -1.06 7.99 -16.03
C ARG A 8 0.04 8.67 -15.23
N LYS A 9 1.09 9.14 -15.91
CA LYS A 9 2.27 9.79 -15.29
C LYS A 9 1.92 10.87 -14.26
N ARG A 10 1.00 11.80 -14.58
CA ARG A 10 0.59 12.88 -13.64
C ARG A 10 -0.04 12.34 -12.36
N ALA A 11 -0.86 11.30 -12.47
CA ALA A 11 -1.51 10.70 -11.32
C ALA A 11 -0.49 9.98 -10.43
N MET A 12 0.50 9.32 -11.02
CA MET A 12 1.61 8.73 -10.28
C MET A 12 2.43 9.76 -9.50
N THR A 13 2.69 10.94 -10.07
CA THR A 13 3.34 12.03 -9.34
C THR A 13 2.54 12.48 -8.12
N ILE A 14 1.22 12.58 -8.24
CA ILE A 14 0.34 12.94 -7.11
C ILE A 14 0.41 11.88 -6.01
N ILE A 15 0.35 10.59 -6.35
CA ILE A 15 0.46 9.51 -5.36
C ILE A 15 1.80 9.57 -4.64
N GLN A 16 2.91 9.76 -5.36
CA GLN A 16 4.24 9.86 -4.75
C GLN A 16 4.31 11.02 -3.74
N SER A 17 3.71 12.17 -4.06
CA SER A 17 3.63 13.31 -3.13
C SER A 17 2.78 12.98 -1.90
N VAL A 18 1.62 12.35 -2.07
CA VAL A 18 0.74 11.93 -0.95
C VAL A 18 1.46 10.91 -0.07
N VAL A 19 2.13 9.93 -0.66
CA VAL A 19 2.87 8.91 0.09
C VAL A 19 4.03 9.52 0.87
N THR A 20 4.75 10.46 0.27
CA THR A 20 5.83 11.19 0.94
C THR A 20 5.30 11.98 2.15
N LEU A 21 4.16 12.67 1.98
CA LEU A 21 3.52 13.41 3.06
C LEU A 21 3.06 12.48 4.19
N GLY A 22 2.33 11.41 3.86
CA GLY A 22 1.82 10.46 4.85
C GLY A 22 2.93 9.82 5.67
N ARG A 23 4.04 9.43 5.01
CA ARG A 23 5.24 8.92 5.70
C ARG A 23 5.86 9.96 6.63
N GLY A 24 5.97 11.21 6.20
CA GLY A 24 6.49 12.29 7.03
C GLY A 24 5.64 12.57 8.28
N LEU A 25 4.34 12.26 8.22
CA LEU A 25 3.39 12.39 9.31
C LEU A 25 3.20 11.10 10.13
N GLY A 26 3.87 9.99 9.77
CA GLY A 26 3.68 8.70 10.42
C GLY A 26 2.28 8.09 10.21
N MET A 27 1.62 8.43 9.11
CA MET A 27 0.28 7.95 8.78
C MET A 27 0.31 6.70 7.89
N GLU A 28 -0.66 5.81 8.11
CA GLU A 28 -0.99 4.75 7.16
C GLU A 28 -1.71 5.34 5.94
N ILE A 29 -1.44 4.75 4.77
CA ILE A 29 -1.98 5.19 3.48
C ILE A 29 -2.69 3.99 2.85
N VAL A 30 -3.98 4.17 2.56
CA VAL A 30 -4.80 3.15 1.89
C VAL A 30 -4.99 3.54 0.43
N ALA A 31 -4.67 2.63 -0.51
CA ALA A 31 -5.11 2.76 -1.90
C ALA A 31 -6.41 2.00 -2.09
N GLU A 32 -7.50 2.74 -2.23
CA GLU A 32 -8.83 2.18 -2.55
C GLU A 32 -9.03 2.05 -4.06
N GLY A 33 -9.77 1.02 -4.48
CA GLY A 33 -10.14 0.77 -5.87
C GLY A 33 -9.07 0.04 -6.68
N VAL A 34 -8.36 -0.91 -6.07
CA VAL A 34 -7.41 -1.79 -6.76
C VAL A 34 -8.17 -2.92 -7.45
N GLU A 35 -8.09 -3.00 -8.78
CA GLU A 35 -8.83 -3.97 -9.59
C GLU A 35 -7.90 -4.97 -10.29
N THR A 36 -6.62 -4.62 -10.44
CA THR A 36 -5.62 -5.44 -11.12
C THR A 36 -4.35 -5.66 -10.29
N GLU A 37 -3.62 -6.72 -10.62
CA GLU A 37 -2.30 -7.01 -10.03
C GLU A 37 -1.28 -5.90 -10.32
N ALA A 38 -1.35 -5.30 -11.51
CA ALA A 38 -0.48 -4.20 -11.92
C ALA A 38 -0.67 -2.97 -11.01
N GLU A 39 -1.92 -2.61 -10.72
CA GLU A 39 -2.24 -1.53 -9.77
C GLU A 39 -1.74 -1.87 -8.37
N ALA A 40 -2.00 -3.08 -7.88
CA ALA A 40 -1.54 -3.53 -6.56
C ALA A 40 -0.02 -3.43 -6.44
N SER A 41 0.69 -3.91 -7.45
CA SER A 41 2.17 -3.92 -7.50
C SER A 41 2.73 -2.50 -7.48
N VAL A 42 2.16 -1.60 -8.29
CA VAL A 42 2.60 -0.20 -8.35
C VAL A 42 2.31 0.54 -7.03
N MET A 43 1.15 0.33 -6.41
CA MET A 43 0.84 0.97 -5.12
C MET A 43 1.79 0.49 -4.01
N ARG A 44 2.10 -0.81 -3.95
CA ARG A 44 3.12 -1.35 -3.01
C ARG A 44 4.48 -0.72 -3.25
N LEU A 45 4.91 -0.65 -4.51
CA LEU A 45 6.22 -0.11 -4.87
C LEU A 45 6.36 1.37 -4.48
N VAL A 46 5.32 2.17 -4.68
CA VAL A 46 5.34 3.60 -4.32
C VAL A 46 5.30 3.79 -2.80
N GLY A 47 4.81 2.81 -2.05
CA GLY A 47 4.88 2.82 -0.59
C GLY A 47 3.56 3.04 0.13
N VAL A 48 2.45 2.76 -0.54
CA VAL A 48 1.13 2.64 0.09
C VAL A 48 1.18 1.48 1.09
N THR A 49 0.59 1.66 2.28
CA THR A 49 0.67 0.67 3.37
C THR A 49 -0.42 -0.38 3.29
N GLU A 50 -1.61 0.00 2.80
CA GLU A 50 -2.78 -0.88 2.74
C GLU A 50 -3.48 -0.75 1.38
N LEU A 51 -4.05 -1.85 0.88
CA LEU A 51 -4.71 -1.89 -0.43
C LEU A 51 -6.12 -2.44 -0.30
N GLN A 52 -7.08 -1.82 -0.99
CA GLN A 52 -8.47 -2.28 -1.02
C GLN A 52 -9.01 -2.25 -2.45
N GLY A 53 -9.67 -3.32 -2.87
CA GLY A 53 -10.45 -3.35 -4.10
C GLY A 53 -10.79 -4.77 -4.57
N PHE A 54 -11.47 -4.85 -5.71
CA PHE A 54 -11.98 -6.11 -6.26
C PHE A 54 -10.89 -7.09 -6.68
N PHE A 55 -9.65 -6.63 -6.87
CA PHE A 55 -8.50 -7.51 -7.03
C PHE A 55 -8.34 -8.48 -5.85
N PHE A 56 -8.65 -8.01 -4.63
CA PHE A 56 -8.56 -8.82 -3.42
C PHE A 56 -9.86 -9.57 -3.19
N SER A 57 -10.96 -8.85 -3.01
CA SER A 57 -12.28 -9.42 -2.77
C SER A 57 -13.36 -8.44 -3.16
N ARG A 58 -14.51 -8.97 -3.58
CA ARG A 58 -15.75 -8.18 -3.57
C ARG A 58 -16.21 -7.96 -2.13
N ALA A 59 -17.09 -6.98 -1.92
CA ALA A 59 -17.79 -6.83 -0.66
C ALA A 59 -18.55 -8.13 -0.35
N VAL A 60 -18.37 -8.63 0.87
CA VAL A 60 -19.05 -9.85 1.33
C VAL A 60 -20.01 -9.50 2.46
N PRO A 61 -21.11 -10.27 2.62
CA PRO A 61 -21.94 -10.23 3.81
C PRO A 61 -21.12 -10.44 5.09
N ALA A 62 -21.57 -9.86 6.21
CA ALA A 62 -20.82 -9.86 7.47
C ALA A 62 -20.52 -11.27 8.01
N ASP A 63 -21.47 -12.20 7.86
CA ASP A 63 -21.35 -13.61 8.25
C ASP A 63 -20.31 -14.38 7.41
N ARG A 64 -19.89 -13.85 6.27
CA ARG A 64 -18.90 -14.46 5.37
C ARG A 64 -17.48 -13.88 5.54
N VAL A 65 -17.30 -12.83 6.35
CA VAL A 65 -15.98 -12.17 6.54
C VAL A 65 -14.94 -13.14 7.11
N ALA A 66 -15.34 -14.04 8.01
CA ALA A 66 -14.45 -15.00 8.63
C ALA A 66 -13.76 -15.92 7.60
N GLU A 67 -14.42 -16.20 6.47
CA GLU A 67 -13.89 -17.03 5.39
C GLU A 67 -12.73 -16.35 4.65
N LEU A 68 -12.67 -15.02 4.66
CA LEU A 68 -11.59 -14.26 4.03
C LEU A 68 -10.29 -14.27 4.84
N ARG A 69 -10.33 -14.60 6.14
CA ARG A 69 -9.15 -14.51 7.02
C ARG A 69 -7.97 -15.37 6.56
N GLY A 70 -8.24 -16.59 6.08
CA GLY A 70 -7.19 -17.50 5.59
C GLY A 70 -6.60 -17.06 4.24
N ALA A 71 -7.33 -16.25 3.47
CA ALA A 71 -6.87 -15.76 2.16
C ALA A 71 -6.00 -14.50 2.26
N PHE A 72 -6.11 -13.73 3.36
CA PHE A 72 -5.39 -12.47 3.57
C PHE A 72 -4.48 -12.47 4.79
N GLU A 73 -4.09 -13.66 5.29
CA GLU A 73 -3.19 -13.75 6.42
C GLU A 73 -1.86 -13.05 6.09
N ARG A 74 -1.54 -11.96 6.81
CA ARG A 74 -0.29 -11.22 6.56
C ARG A 74 0.89 -12.16 6.85
N PRO A 75 1.89 -12.26 5.95
CA PRO A 75 3.16 -12.87 6.30
C PRO A 75 3.69 -12.18 7.56
N LYS A 76 4.14 -12.96 8.54
CA LYS A 76 4.87 -12.47 9.72
C LYS A 76 6.27 -11.99 9.30
N THR A 77 6.34 -11.02 8.43
CA THR A 77 7.57 -10.29 8.15
C THR A 77 7.46 -8.95 8.87
N GLU A 78 8.24 -8.81 9.94
CA GLU A 78 8.48 -7.54 10.62
C GLU A 78 8.98 -6.51 9.59
N THR A 79 8.08 -5.68 9.08
CA THR A 79 8.47 -4.40 8.51
C THR A 79 8.58 -3.42 9.67
N THR A 80 9.71 -3.48 10.38
CA THR A 80 10.17 -2.29 11.10
C THR A 80 10.34 -1.20 10.05
N PRO A 81 9.64 -0.06 10.11
CA PRO A 81 9.98 1.05 9.24
C PRO A 81 11.40 1.44 9.62
N ALA A 82 12.36 1.28 8.70
CA ALA A 82 13.67 1.88 8.90
C ALA A 82 13.44 3.37 9.14
N THR A 83 13.74 3.81 10.36
CA THR A 83 13.58 5.20 10.74
C THR A 83 14.61 6.03 9.99
N VAL A 84 14.35 7.34 9.82
CA VAL A 84 15.32 8.27 9.22
C VAL A 84 16.68 8.25 9.95
N ALA A 85 16.71 7.78 11.21
CA ALA A 85 17.93 7.54 11.98
C ALA A 85 18.81 6.41 11.40
N ASP A 86 18.20 5.33 10.90
CA ASP A 86 18.90 4.14 10.39
C ASP A 86 19.67 4.42 9.08
N LEU A 87 19.21 5.41 8.30
CA LEU A 87 19.86 5.85 7.07
C LEU A 87 21.06 6.79 7.33
N ARG A 88 21.09 7.48 8.47
CA ARG A 88 22.20 8.37 8.84
C ARG A 88 23.42 7.60 9.36
N ALA A 89 23.20 6.46 10.02
CA ALA A 89 24.27 5.61 10.54
C ALA A 89 25.11 4.92 9.44
N LYS A 90 24.53 4.68 8.25
CA LYS A 90 25.20 3.96 7.15
C LYS A 90 25.98 4.85 6.17
N ARG A 91 26.04 6.17 6.40
CA ARG A 91 26.74 7.13 5.51
C ARG A 91 28.07 7.65 6.07
N LEU A 92 28.55 7.05 7.17
CA LEU A 92 29.82 7.39 7.83
C LEU A 92 30.74 6.17 8.03
N SER A 93 30.58 5.11 7.24
CA SER A 93 31.54 4.00 7.11
C SER A 93 31.99 3.86 5.67
#